data_AF-A0A2E0KH00-F1
#
_entry.id   AF-A0A2E0KH00-F1
#
_cell.length_a   1.000
_cell.length_b   1.000
_cell.length_c   1.000
_cell.angle_alpha   90.00
_cell.angle_beta   90.00
_cell.angle_gamma   90.00
#
_symmetry.space_group_name_H-M   'P 1'
#
loop_
_entity.id
_entity.type
_entity.pdbx_description
1 polymer ?
#
loop_
_entity_poly.entity_id
_entity_poly.type
_entity_poly.pdbx_seq_one_letter_code
_entity_poly.pdbx_strand_id
1 'polypeptide(L)'
;MLGTETSLKALTSATRTGPASFSTASKAGKNTAPRTVAGAIADYKRQHCAAMGIGIGPRLHAECPFAVTFDQYSPENSAALERVIVAAYRQVLGNLPPTENQRETSLEVRLMNGEITVRDFVNGLAKSDFYKANFFHAVGAQRGIELNFKHLLGRAPLNQAEVQANIKLQAEEGFDALVDSLTDSAEYTEVFGSDIVPYDRSQDSYAGMFTRTFNLMRELGGAKVAISDN
;
A
#
# COMPACT_ATOMS: atom_id res chain seq x y z
N MET A 1 18.51 -41.42 -18.01
CA MET A 1 17.28 -40.74 -18.50
C MET A 1 16.56 -40.13 -17.31
N LEU A 2 17.08 -39.01 -16.78
CA LEU A 2 16.38 -38.23 -15.74
C LEU A 2 15.54 -37.17 -16.43
N GLY A 3 14.23 -37.35 -16.42
CA GLY A 3 13.29 -36.29 -16.76
C GLY A 3 13.24 -35.29 -15.61
N THR A 4 13.82 -34.11 -15.80
CA THR A 4 13.54 -32.96 -14.93
C THR A 4 12.21 -32.38 -15.37
N GLU A 5 11.17 -32.61 -14.58
CA GLU A 5 9.88 -31.95 -14.71
C GLU A 5 10.07 -30.43 -14.55
N THR A 6 10.24 -29.73 -15.66
CA THR A 6 10.09 -28.28 -15.75
C THR A 6 8.61 -27.94 -15.64
N SER A 7 8.08 -28.06 -14.41
CA SER A 7 6.73 -27.61 -14.10
C SER A 7 6.59 -26.13 -14.40
N LEU A 8 5.56 -25.77 -15.17
CA LEU A 8 5.18 -24.39 -15.50
C LEU A 8 5.04 -23.49 -14.26
N LYS A 9 4.81 -24.06 -13.06
CA LYS A 9 4.79 -23.33 -11.78
C LYS A 9 6.14 -22.68 -11.41
N ALA A 10 7.26 -23.26 -11.84
CA ALA A 10 8.59 -22.68 -11.59
C ALA A 10 8.89 -21.51 -12.53
N LEU A 11 8.30 -21.50 -13.73
CA LEU A 11 8.49 -20.45 -14.74
C LEU A 11 7.61 -19.22 -14.48
N THR A 12 6.44 -19.36 -13.83
CA THR A 12 5.58 -18.22 -13.51
C THR A 12 6.11 -17.35 -12.36
N SER A 13 6.97 -17.89 -11.48
CA SER A 13 7.52 -17.14 -10.34
C SER A 13 8.72 -16.25 -10.69
N ALA A 14 9.43 -16.51 -11.79
CA ALA A 14 10.72 -15.87 -12.08
C ALA A 14 10.61 -14.66 -13.03
N THR A 15 9.56 -14.57 -13.85
CA THR A 15 9.51 -13.62 -14.98
C THR A 15 8.24 -12.77 -15.05
N ARG A 16 7.36 -12.86 -14.05
CA ARG A 16 6.26 -11.90 -13.87
C ARG A 16 6.18 -11.55 -12.38
N THR A 17 6.97 -10.58 -11.95
CA THR A 17 6.89 -10.07 -10.58
C THR A 17 5.56 -9.33 -10.43
N GLY A 18 4.52 -10.05 -9.98
CA GLY A 18 3.32 -9.42 -9.43
C GLY A 18 3.67 -8.54 -8.22
N PRO A 19 2.72 -7.74 -7.71
CA PRO A 19 2.99 -6.89 -6.56
C PRO A 19 3.48 -7.73 -5.37
N ALA A 20 4.42 -7.18 -4.62
CA ALA A 20 4.97 -7.85 -3.45
C ALA A 20 3.86 -8.03 -2.40
N SER A 21 3.64 -9.28 -2.00
CA SER A 21 2.62 -9.64 -1.02
C SER A 21 3.25 -10.52 0.06
N PHE A 22 2.71 -10.47 1.26
CA PHE A 22 3.10 -11.36 2.33
C PHE A 22 1.94 -11.48 3.30
N SER A 23 1.46 -12.71 3.51
CA SER A 23 0.40 -12.96 4.48
C SER A 23 1.01 -13.59 5.72
N THR A 24 0.68 -13.03 6.88
CA THR A 24 0.94 -13.68 8.16
C THR A 24 -0.37 -14.10 8.78
N ALA A 25 -0.39 -15.27 9.43
CA ALA A 25 -1.44 -15.56 10.37
C ALA A 25 -1.30 -14.55 11.51
N SER A 26 -2.06 -13.45 11.41
CA SER A 26 -1.97 -12.34 12.35
C SER A 26 -2.10 -12.88 13.77
N LYS A 27 -0.99 -12.80 14.53
CA LYS A 27 -1.00 -13.04 15.97
C LYS A 27 -1.58 -11.83 16.71
N ALA A 28 -2.14 -10.83 16.00
CA ALA A 28 -2.85 -9.69 16.54
C ALA A 28 -4.21 -10.09 17.12
N GLY A 29 -4.17 -11.00 18.08
CA GLY A 29 -5.25 -11.38 18.96
C GLY A 29 -4.77 -11.20 20.38
N LYS A 30 -5.08 -10.02 20.94
CA LYS A 30 -5.02 -9.60 22.36
C LYS A 30 -3.69 -8.93 22.79
N ASN A 31 -3.69 -7.60 22.80
CA ASN A 31 -2.91 -6.73 23.71
C ASN A 31 -1.63 -6.01 23.23
N THR A 32 -1.29 -5.95 21.93
CA THR A 32 -0.02 -5.30 21.51
C THR A 32 -0.14 -3.93 20.83
N ALA A 33 -1.34 -3.45 20.49
CA ALA A 33 -1.55 -2.08 20.02
C ALA A 33 -2.79 -1.45 20.67
N PRO A 34 -2.76 -0.17 21.09
CA PRO A 34 -3.93 0.51 21.62
C PRO A 34 -4.99 0.59 20.53
N ARG A 35 -6.11 -0.11 20.73
CA ARG A 35 -7.27 -0.03 19.82
C ARG A 35 -7.95 1.32 20.02
N THR A 36 -7.73 2.23 19.08
CA THR A 36 -8.52 3.47 19.01
C THR A 36 -9.94 3.15 18.55
N VAL A 37 -10.90 3.99 18.92
CA VAL A 37 -12.29 3.84 18.48
C VAL A 37 -12.38 3.89 16.94
N ALA A 38 -11.57 4.75 16.32
CA ALA A 38 -11.43 4.82 14.86
C ALA A 38 -10.95 3.49 14.26
N GLY A 39 -9.90 2.89 14.83
CA GLY A 39 -9.38 1.59 14.39
C GLY A 39 -10.40 0.46 14.54
N ALA A 40 -11.20 0.46 15.60
CA ALA A 40 -12.27 -0.53 15.79
C ALA A 40 -13.40 -0.39 14.76
N ILE A 41 -13.79 0.83 14.41
CA ILE A 41 -14.77 1.09 13.35
C ILE A 41 -14.23 0.67 11.98
N ALA A 42 -12.95 0.93 11.71
CA ALA A 42 -12.28 0.50 10.49
C ALA A 42 -12.21 -1.03 10.38
N ASP A 43 -11.83 -1.72 11.46
CA ASP A 43 -11.83 -3.18 11.54
C ASP A 43 -13.22 -3.77 11.26
N TYR A 44 -14.28 -3.18 11.83
CA TYR A 44 -15.66 -3.59 11.59
C TYR A 44 -16.05 -3.44 10.12
N LYS A 45 -15.77 -2.27 9.51
CA LYS A 45 -16.06 -2.04 8.08
C LYS A 45 -15.32 -3.05 7.20
N ARG A 46 -14.07 -3.37 7.51
CA ARG A 46 -13.26 -4.34 6.76
C ARG A 46 -13.81 -5.76 6.87
N GLN A 47 -14.17 -6.20 8.07
CA GLN A 47 -14.81 -7.51 8.28
C GLN A 47 -16.13 -7.60 7.53
N HIS A 48 -16.90 -6.50 7.50
CA HIS A 48 -18.13 -6.42 6.73
C HIS A 48 -17.86 -6.53 5.21
N CYS A 49 -16.92 -5.76 4.66
CA CYS A 49 -16.53 -5.85 3.24
C CYS A 49 -16.01 -7.25 2.86
N ALA A 50 -15.18 -7.87 3.70
CA ALA A 50 -14.68 -9.22 3.49
C ALA A 50 -15.81 -10.26 3.51
N ALA A 51 -16.79 -10.11 4.41
CA ALA A 51 -17.95 -10.99 4.49
C ALA A 51 -18.88 -10.87 3.28
N MET A 52 -18.95 -9.69 2.64
CA MET A 52 -19.73 -9.47 1.42
C MET A 52 -19.14 -10.18 0.19
N GLY A 53 -17.87 -10.63 0.24
CA GLY A 53 -17.25 -11.38 -0.85
C GLY A 53 -17.05 -10.57 -2.13
N ILE A 54 -17.03 -9.23 -2.04
CA ILE A 54 -16.74 -8.35 -3.17
C ILE A 54 -15.28 -8.60 -3.58
N GLY A 55 -15.05 -8.97 -4.84
CA GLY A 55 -13.73 -9.41 -5.29
C GLY A 55 -12.69 -8.29 -5.21
N ILE A 56 -11.67 -8.47 -4.37
CA ILE A 56 -10.56 -7.54 -4.15
C ILE A 56 -9.74 -7.37 -5.44
N GLY A 57 -9.54 -6.13 -5.89
CA GLY A 57 -8.58 -5.76 -6.90
C GLY A 57 -9.10 -4.77 -7.96
N PRO A 58 -8.16 -4.14 -8.69
CA PRO A 58 -8.46 -3.13 -9.70
C PRO A 58 -9.12 -3.73 -10.97
N ARG A 59 -10.41 -3.46 -11.28
CA ARG A 59 -11.08 -4.07 -12.46
C ARG A 59 -12.11 -3.19 -13.18
N LEU A 60 -12.24 -3.42 -14.49
CA LEU A 60 -13.43 -3.19 -15.30
C LEU A 60 -14.39 -4.36 -15.11
N HIS A 61 -15.60 -4.11 -14.59
CA HIS A 61 -16.59 -5.14 -14.20
C HIS A 61 -17.12 -6.02 -15.36
N ALA A 62 -16.69 -5.81 -16.60
CA ALA A 62 -17.20 -6.51 -17.77
C ALA A 62 -16.50 -7.85 -18.09
N GLU A 63 -15.28 -8.10 -17.59
CA GLU A 63 -14.42 -9.18 -18.13
C GLU A 63 -14.07 -10.31 -17.14
N CYS A 64 -14.44 -10.25 -15.86
CA CYS A 64 -14.08 -11.33 -14.93
C CYS A 64 -15.12 -11.60 -13.84
N PRO A 65 -15.71 -12.82 -13.79
CA PRO A 65 -16.64 -13.23 -12.74
C PRO A 65 -15.95 -13.64 -11.42
N PHE A 66 -14.61 -13.64 -11.34
CA PHE A 66 -13.84 -14.08 -10.17
C PHE A 66 -12.93 -12.97 -9.63
N ALA A 67 -12.62 -13.06 -8.33
CA ALA A 67 -11.67 -12.18 -7.65
C ALA A 67 -10.26 -12.28 -8.26
N VAL A 68 -9.56 -11.15 -8.41
CA VAL A 68 -8.12 -11.07 -8.70
C VAL A 68 -7.45 -11.34 -7.37
N THR A 69 -7.23 -12.61 -7.08
CA THR A 69 -6.37 -13.00 -5.98
C THR A 69 -4.94 -12.81 -6.45
N PHE A 70 -4.25 -11.82 -5.88
CA PHE A 70 -2.79 -11.74 -6.03
C PHE A 70 -2.15 -12.97 -5.36
N ASP A 71 -1.03 -13.43 -5.91
CA ASP A 71 -0.27 -14.53 -5.31
C ASP A 71 0.18 -14.09 -3.92
N GLN A 72 -0.40 -14.66 -2.85
CA GLN A 72 -0.01 -14.41 -1.48
C GLN A 72 1.13 -15.36 -1.09
N TYR A 73 2.27 -14.80 -0.70
CA TYR A 73 3.40 -15.63 -0.25
C TYR A 73 3.20 -16.09 1.19
N SER A 74 3.55 -17.36 1.44
CA SER A 74 3.45 -18.02 2.75
C SER A 74 4.33 -17.34 3.82
N PRO A 75 3.88 -17.30 5.09
CA PRO A 75 4.63 -16.70 6.20
C PRO A 75 6.01 -17.36 6.44
N GLU A 76 6.20 -18.59 5.99
CA GLU A 76 7.44 -19.36 6.16
C GLU A 76 8.56 -18.91 5.21
N ASN A 77 8.25 -18.07 4.21
CA ASN A 77 9.20 -17.67 3.18
C ASN A 77 9.92 -16.36 3.53
N SER A 78 11.11 -16.46 4.11
CA SER A 78 11.95 -15.31 4.47
C SER A 78 12.31 -14.42 3.27
N ALA A 79 12.58 -15.02 2.10
CA ALA A 79 12.91 -14.26 0.90
C ALA A 79 11.73 -13.43 0.36
N ALA A 80 10.49 -13.91 0.55
CA ALA A 80 9.30 -13.14 0.20
C ALA A 80 9.08 -11.98 1.18
N LEU A 81 9.33 -12.19 2.47
CA LEU A 81 9.27 -11.16 3.49
C LEU A 81 10.25 -10.02 3.21
N GLU A 82 11.53 -10.35 2.95
CA GLU A 82 12.55 -9.35 2.62
C GLU A 82 12.18 -8.56 1.37
N ARG A 83 11.65 -9.23 0.35
CA ARG A 83 11.14 -8.57 -0.87
C ARG A 83 10.01 -7.59 -0.54
N VAL A 84 9.09 -7.94 0.36
CA VAL A 84 8.00 -7.06 0.79
C VAL A 84 8.53 -5.83 1.53
N ILE A 85 9.48 -6.01 2.45
CA ILE A 85 10.09 -4.89 3.17
C ILE A 85 10.76 -3.92 2.19
N VAL A 86 11.58 -4.44 1.28
CA VAL A 86 12.27 -3.61 0.26
C VAL A 86 11.27 -2.91 -0.66
N ALA A 87 10.23 -3.63 -1.10
CA ALA A 87 9.20 -3.06 -1.96
C ALA A 87 8.39 -1.95 -1.24
N ALA A 88 8.06 -2.15 0.03
CA ALA A 88 7.34 -1.19 0.85
C ALA A 88 8.15 0.08 1.09
N TYR A 89 9.44 -0.02 1.43
CA TYR A 89 10.31 1.15 1.52
C TYR A 89 10.41 1.87 0.18
N ARG A 90 10.57 1.14 -0.93
CA ARG A 90 10.67 1.75 -2.25
C ARG A 90 9.41 2.50 -2.65
N GLN A 91 8.24 1.90 -2.42
CA GLN A 91 6.95 2.50 -2.76
C GLN A 91 6.64 3.71 -1.86
N VAL A 92 6.69 3.50 -0.54
CA VAL A 92 6.28 4.51 0.43
C VAL A 92 7.26 5.67 0.38
N LEU A 93 8.57 5.43 0.33
CA LEU A 93 9.57 6.50 0.32
C LEU A 93 9.85 7.09 -1.08
N GLY A 94 9.04 6.79 -2.11
CA GLY A 94 9.19 7.42 -3.42
C GLY A 94 10.55 7.17 -4.08
N ASN A 95 11.06 5.94 -4.00
CA ASN A 95 12.41 5.55 -4.42
C ASN A 95 13.58 6.27 -3.69
N LEU A 96 13.34 6.93 -2.57
CA LEU A 96 14.40 7.47 -1.71
C LEU A 96 14.87 6.38 -0.73
N PRO A 97 16.08 5.82 -0.88
CA PRO A 97 16.56 4.79 0.02
C PRO A 97 16.89 5.39 1.40
N PRO A 98 16.36 4.84 2.51
CA PRO A 98 16.71 5.28 3.84
C PRO A 98 18.14 4.83 4.21
N THR A 99 18.85 5.67 4.96
CA THR A 99 20.13 5.28 5.59
C THR A 99 19.89 4.27 6.71
N GLU A 100 20.91 3.52 7.14
CA GLU A 100 20.78 2.51 8.23
C GLU A 100 20.12 3.06 9.50
N ASN A 101 20.44 4.30 9.90
CA ASN A 101 19.84 4.94 11.08
C ASN A 101 18.41 5.45 10.87
N GLN A 102 17.99 5.59 9.61
CA GLN A 102 16.65 6.08 9.24
C GLN A 102 15.68 4.92 8.98
N ARG A 103 16.17 3.67 9.01
CA ARG A 103 15.34 2.47 8.87
C ARG A 103 14.60 2.17 10.17
N GLU A 104 13.31 1.91 10.05
CA GLU A 104 12.44 1.58 11.17
C GLU A 104 12.53 0.09 11.51
N THR A 105 13.67 -0.31 12.09
CA THR A 105 13.93 -1.71 12.50
C THR A 105 12.87 -2.27 13.45
N SER A 106 12.26 -1.42 14.28
CA SER A 106 11.16 -1.81 15.17
C SER A 106 9.94 -2.33 14.40
N LEU A 107 9.57 -1.67 13.30
CA LEU A 107 8.44 -2.06 12.46
C LEU A 107 8.77 -3.33 11.66
N GLU A 108 10.00 -3.46 11.16
CA GLU A 108 10.45 -4.65 10.45
C GLU A 108 10.35 -5.90 11.33
N VAL A 109 10.84 -5.82 12.57
CA VAL A 109 10.78 -6.93 13.54
C VAL A 109 9.33 -7.31 13.87
N ARG A 110 8.44 -6.32 14.04
CA ARG A 110 7.01 -6.58 14.30
C ARG A 110 6.33 -7.29 13.13
N LEU A 111 6.70 -6.93 11.89
CA LEU A 111 6.21 -7.61 10.69
C LEU A 111 6.75 -9.05 10.61
N MET A 112 8.03 -9.25 10.91
CA MET A 112 8.66 -10.58 10.99
C MET A 112 8.03 -11.49 12.04
N ASN A 113 7.62 -10.94 13.17
CA ASN A 113 6.92 -11.68 14.22
C ASN A 113 5.45 -12.00 13.86
N GLY A 114 4.89 -11.35 12.84
CA GLY A 114 3.48 -11.43 12.48
C GLY A 114 2.56 -10.69 13.47
N GLU A 115 3.09 -9.68 14.17
CA GLU A 115 2.31 -8.82 15.08
C GLU A 115 1.51 -7.76 14.32
N ILE A 116 2.01 -7.33 13.17
CA ILE A 116 1.41 -6.31 12.30
C ILE A 116 1.21 -6.88 10.90
N THR A 117 0.21 -6.37 10.18
CA THR A 117 0.00 -6.70 8.77
C THR A 117 0.86 -5.83 7.85
N VAL A 118 0.94 -6.17 6.55
CA VAL A 118 1.67 -5.36 5.57
C VAL A 118 1.08 -3.94 5.47
N ARG A 119 -0.25 -3.81 5.57
CA ARG A 119 -0.90 -2.49 5.65
C ARG A 119 -0.45 -1.71 6.88
N ASP A 120 -0.46 -2.33 8.06
CA ASP A 120 -0.09 -1.63 9.30
C ASP A 120 1.40 -1.26 9.28
N PHE A 121 2.24 -2.06 8.63
CA PHE A 121 3.63 -1.73 8.34
C PHE A 121 3.73 -0.48 7.45
N VAL A 122 2.98 -0.41 6.34
CA VAL A 122 2.93 0.76 5.45
C VAL A 122 2.42 2.01 6.18
N ASN A 123 1.38 1.88 7.01
CA ASN A 123 0.86 2.96 7.85
C ASN A 123 1.94 3.49 8.81
N GLY A 124 2.67 2.59 9.49
CA GLY A 124 3.78 2.94 10.36
C GLY A 124 4.93 3.64 9.63
N LEU A 125 5.29 3.18 8.43
CA LEU A 125 6.32 3.81 7.60
C LEU A 125 5.94 5.23 7.20
N ALA A 126 4.68 5.46 6.80
CA ALA A 126 4.21 6.79 6.43
C ALA A 126 4.15 7.76 7.62
N LYS A 127 4.06 7.25 8.86
CA LYS A 127 4.09 8.05 10.09
C LYS A 127 5.50 8.32 10.62
N SER A 128 6.52 7.67 10.06
CA SER A 128 7.92 7.84 10.46
C SER A 128 8.40 9.28 10.29
N ASP A 129 9.36 9.67 11.12
CA ASP A 129 9.96 11.01 11.05
C ASP A 129 10.68 11.22 9.72
N PHE A 130 11.26 10.16 9.14
CA PHE A 130 11.89 10.21 7.83
C PHE A 130 10.88 10.55 6.72
N TYR A 131 9.68 9.95 6.75
CA TYR A 131 8.63 10.28 5.80
C TYR A 131 8.15 11.73 5.95
N LYS A 132 7.90 12.14 7.20
CA LYS A 132 7.44 13.50 7.52
C LYS A 132 8.46 14.57 7.10
N ALA A 133 9.75 14.33 7.31
CA ALA A 133 10.80 15.28 6.93
C ALA A 133 10.81 15.58 5.43
N ASN A 134 10.67 14.54 4.59
CA ASN A 134 10.78 14.67 3.14
C ASN A 134 9.45 15.04 2.46
N PHE A 135 8.32 14.46 2.89
CA PHE A 135 7.05 14.56 2.17
C PHE A 135 5.97 15.37 2.89
N PHE A 136 6.26 15.87 4.09
CA PHE A 136 5.35 16.77 4.82
C PHE A 136 6.00 18.12 5.12
N HIS A 137 7.20 18.15 5.69
CA HIS A 137 7.86 19.40 6.08
C HIS A 137 8.54 20.13 4.91
N ALA A 138 9.10 19.39 3.94
CA ALA A 138 9.83 19.98 2.82
C ALA A 138 8.94 20.44 1.64
N VAL A 139 7.67 20.00 1.59
CA VAL A 139 6.77 20.23 0.45
C VAL A 139 5.53 21.06 0.85
N GLY A 140 4.94 21.76 -0.11
CA GLY A 140 3.67 22.47 0.11
C GLY A 140 2.49 21.51 0.35
N ALA A 141 1.45 21.98 1.05
CA ALA A 141 0.32 21.13 1.47
C ALA A 141 -0.34 20.35 0.33
N GLN A 142 -0.58 20.98 -0.83
CA GLN A 142 -1.16 20.30 -2.00
C GLN A 142 -0.26 19.18 -2.51
N ARG A 143 1.05 19.46 -2.64
CA ARG A 143 2.03 18.48 -3.10
C ARG A 143 2.18 17.32 -2.12
N GLY A 144 2.18 17.60 -0.81
CA GLY A 144 2.20 16.57 0.23
C GLY A 144 1.01 15.62 0.11
N ILE A 145 -0.19 16.15 -0.12
CA ILE A 145 -1.38 15.30 -0.36
C ILE A 145 -1.22 14.46 -1.62
N GLU A 146 -0.81 15.05 -2.76
CA GLU A 146 -0.58 14.29 -4.00
C GLU A 146 0.40 13.13 -3.81
N LEU A 147 1.49 13.37 -3.07
CA LEU A 147 2.48 12.35 -2.74
C LEU A 147 1.89 11.27 -1.83
N ASN A 148 1.09 11.62 -0.82
CA ASN A 148 0.40 10.64 0.02
C ASN A 148 -0.51 9.72 -0.83
N PHE A 149 -1.27 10.27 -1.76
CA PHE A 149 -2.09 9.50 -2.70
C PHE A 149 -1.23 8.57 -3.58
N LYS A 150 -0.09 9.06 -4.09
CA LYS A 150 0.86 8.25 -4.86
C LYS A 150 1.44 7.10 -4.03
N HIS A 151 1.96 7.39 -2.84
CA HIS A 151 2.68 6.44 -2.00
C HIS A 151 1.76 5.37 -1.40
N LEU A 152 0.59 5.78 -0.88
CA LEU A 152 -0.32 4.89 -0.15
C LEU A 152 -1.37 4.24 -1.04
N LEU A 153 -1.96 5.00 -1.97
CA LEU A 153 -3.02 4.49 -2.83
C LEU A 153 -2.50 4.13 -4.23
N GLY A 154 -1.28 4.49 -4.60
CA GLY A 154 -0.75 4.18 -5.93
C GLY A 154 -1.50 4.89 -7.06
N ARG A 155 -2.21 5.99 -6.77
CA ARG A 155 -2.96 6.78 -7.75
C ARG A 155 -2.82 8.27 -7.49
N ALA A 156 -3.24 9.10 -8.43
CA ALA A 156 -3.37 10.54 -8.22
C ALA A 156 -4.75 10.89 -7.62
N PRO A 157 -4.89 12.08 -7.00
CA PRO A 157 -6.19 12.60 -6.61
C PRO A 157 -7.11 12.75 -7.83
N LEU A 158 -8.39 12.36 -7.70
CA LEU A 158 -9.37 12.41 -8.78
C LEU A 158 -9.75 13.86 -9.12
N ASN A 159 -10.01 14.64 -8.07
CA ASN A 159 -10.57 15.98 -8.15
C ASN A 159 -9.94 16.90 -7.11
N GLN A 160 -10.01 18.21 -7.38
CA GLN A 160 -9.55 19.21 -6.41
C GLN A 160 -10.32 19.13 -5.08
N ALA A 161 -11.59 18.74 -5.11
CA ALA A 161 -12.40 18.54 -3.91
C ALA A 161 -11.81 17.47 -2.96
N GLU A 162 -11.24 16.39 -3.51
CA GLU A 162 -10.58 15.33 -2.73
C GLU A 162 -9.32 15.89 -2.06
N VAL A 163 -8.53 16.68 -2.79
CA VAL A 163 -7.35 17.36 -2.23
C VAL A 163 -7.74 18.30 -1.09
N GLN A 164 -8.77 19.12 -1.28
CA GLN A 164 -9.23 20.05 -0.24
C GLN A 164 -9.78 19.35 1.00
N ALA A 165 -10.52 18.25 0.83
CA ALA A 165 -11.03 17.47 1.95
C ALA A 165 -9.89 16.89 2.81
N ASN A 166 -8.83 16.39 2.17
CA ASN A 166 -7.66 15.86 2.88
C ASN A 166 -6.81 16.94 3.54
N ILE A 167 -6.65 18.12 2.90
CA ILE A 167 -6.01 19.27 3.54
C ILE A 167 -6.78 19.71 4.78
N LYS A 168 -8.12 19.73 4.69
CA LYS A 168 -8.97 20.07 5.84
C LYS A 168 -8.81 19.05 6.97
N LEU A 169 -8.88 17.76 6.65
CA LEU A 169 -8.68 16.68 7.63
C LEU A 169 -7.31 16.79 8.31
N GLN A 170 -6.27 17.04 7.53
CA GLN A 170 -4.91 17.22 8.02
C GLN A 170 -4.77 18.43 8.96
N ALA A 171 -5.51 19.51 8.71
CA ALA A 171 -5.52 20.68 9.56
C ALA A 171 -6.32 20.48 10.87
N GLU A 172 -7.38 19.66 10.83
CA GLU A 172 -8.27 19.42 11.97
C GLU A 172 -7.75 18.32 12.90
N GLU A 173 -7.26 17.20 12.35
CA GLU A 173 -6.91 16.00 13.10
C GLU A 173 -5.40 15.68 13.06
N GLY A 174 -4.64 16.40 12.23
CA GLY A 174 -3.20 16.21 12.06
C GLY A 174 -2.82 15.21 10.96
N PHE A 175 -1.51 15.04 10.78
CA PHE A 175 -0.95 14.21 9.70
C PHE A 175 -1.17 12.71 9.93
N ASP A 176 -1.07 12.25 11.17
CA ASP A 176 -1.21 10.82 11.47
C ASP A 176 -2.65 10.33 11.19
N ALA A 177 -3.65 11.17 11.49
CA ALA A 177 -5.06 10.91 11.18
C ALA A 177 -5.32 10.89 9.67
N LEU A 178 -4.66 11.75 8.89
CA LEU A 178 -4.72 11.70 7.43
C LEU A 178 -4.22 10.34 6.91
N VAL A 179 -3.05 9.87 7.37
CA VAL A 179 -2.50 8.57 6.95
C VAL A 179 -3.44 7.42 7.33
N ASP A 180 -4.02 7.47 8.53
CA ASP A 180 -5.04 6.49 8.98
C ASP A 180 -6.26 6.50 8.05
N SER A 181 -6.78 7.68 7.71
CA SER A 181 -7.95 7.80 6.82
C SER A 181 -7.73 7.20 5.42
N LEU A 182 -6.51 7.32 4.89
CA LEU A 182 -6.15 6.79 3.57
C LEU A 182 -5.98 5.26 3.61
N THR A 183 -5.29 4.75 4.64
CA THR A 183 -5.01 3.30 4.77
C THR A 183 -6.21 2.48 5.23
N ASP A 184 -7.12 3.06 6.02
CA ASP A 184 -8.38 2.45 6.43
C ASP A 184 -9.54 2.72 5.45
N SER A 185 -9.26 3.36 4.31
CA SER A 185 -10.27 3.58 3.27
C SER A 185 -10.79 2.25 2.69
N ALA A 186 -12.05 2.29 2.24
CA ALA A 186 -12.65 1.16 1.53
C ALA A 186 -11.87 0.81 0.26
N GLU A 187 -11.41 1.83 -0.47
CA GLU A 187 -10.58 1.66 -1.66
C GLU A 187 -9.29 0.90 -1.37
N TYR A 188 -8.56 1.28 -0.31
CA TYR A 188 -7.32 0.57 0.06
C TYR A 188 -7.59 -0.90 0.35
N THR A 189 -8.66 -1.18 1.10
CA THR A 189 -9.06 -2.56 1.46
C THR A 189 -9.45 -3.37 0.24
N GLU A 190 -10.20 -2.76 -0.69
CA GLU A 190 -10.66 -3.41 -1.91
C GLU A 190 -9.52 -3.67 -2.89
N VAL A 191 -8.46 -2.87 -2.90
CA VAL A 191 -7.39 -2.98 -3.89
C VAL A 191 -6.22 -3.83 -3.36
N PHE A 192 -5.73 -3.51 -2.16
CA PHE A 192 -4.54 -4.11 -1.57
C PHE A 192 -4.87 -5.07 -0.43
N GLY A 193 -5.97 -4.84 0.28
CA GLY A 193 -6.29 -5.60 1.50
C GLY A 193 -5.25 -5.36 2.61
N SER A 194 -4.93 -6.39 3.39
CA SER A 194 -3.96 -6.33 4.49
C SER A 194 -2.55 -6.78 4.12
N ASP A 195 -2.40 -7.51 3.02
CA ASP A 195 -1.24 -8.37 2.76
C ASP A 195 -0.41 -7.92 1.56
N ILE A 196 -0.88 -6.93 0.81
CA ILE A 196 -0.25 -6.47 -0.45
C ILE A 196 0.36 -5.10 -0.21
N VAL A 197 1.61 -4.93 -0.66
CA VAL A 197 2.27 -3.63 -0.68
C VAL A 197 1.61 -2.76 -1.76
N PRO A 198 1.29 -1.48 -1.48
CA PRO A 198 0.80 -0.57 -2.51
C PRO A 198 1.75 -0.54 -3.72
N TYR A 199 1.17 -0.37 -4.90
CA TYR A 199 1.93 -0.31 -6.14
C TYR A 199 1.31 0.74 -7.05
N ASP A 200 2.08 1.21 -8.03
CA ASP A 200 1.60 2.16 -9.02
C ASP A 200 0.45 1.56 -9.86
N ARG A 201 -0.71 2.21 -9.84
CA ARG A 201 -1.93 1.85 -10.59
C ARG A 201 -2.15 2.75 -11.81
N SER A 202 -1.13 3.48 -12.26
CA SER A 202 -1.21 4.43 -13.38
C SER A 202 -1.72 3.85 -14.70
N GLN A 203 -1.56 2.54 -14.92
CA GLN A 203 -1.95 1.86 -16.15
C GLN A 203 -3.38 1.32 -16.12
N ASP A 204 -4.01 1.30 -14.95
CA ASP A 204 -5.35 0.79 -14.79
C ASP A 204 -6.39 1.90 -15.02
N SER A 205 -7.38 1.63 -15.86
CA SER A 205 -8.50 2.54 -16.13
C SER A 205 -9.74 2.08 -15.36
N TYR A 206 -10.03 2.69 -14.22
CA TYR A 206 -11.22 2.38 -13.43
C TYR A 206 -12.46 3.16 -13.89
N ALA A 207 -13.63 2.54 -13.73
CA ALA A 207 -14.90 3.22 -13.93
C ALA A 207 -15.03 4.42 -12.97
N GLY A 208 -15.27 5.61 -13.51
CA GLY A 208 -15.36 6.86 -12.74
C GLY A 208 -14.06 7.69 -12.68
N MET A 209 -12.96 7.22 -13.28
CA MET A 209 -11.71 7.99 -13.35
C MET A 209 -11.77 9.05 -14.46
N PHE A 210 -11.43 10.29 -14.14
CA PHE A 210 -11.31 11.36 -15.14
C PHE A 210 -10.01 11.20 -15.95
N THR A 211 -10.05 11.51 -17.25
CA THR A 211 -8.86 11.53 -18.12
C THR A 211 -7.71 12.37 -17.56
N ARG A 212 -8.04 13.48 -16.86
CA ARG A 212 -7.04 14.31 -16.18
C ARG A 212 -6.24 13.53 -15.15
N THR A 213 -6.88 12.62 -14.42
CA THR A 213 -6.23 11.80 -13.38
C THR A 213 -5.14 10.93 -13.98
N PHE A 214 -5.35 10.38 -15.17
CA PHE A 214 -4.34 9.58 -15.88
C PHE A 214 -3.12 10.42 -16.24
N ASN A 215 -3.32 11.64 -16.75
CA ASN A 215 -2.23 12.56 -17.05
C ASN A 215 -1.45 12.95 -15.78
N LEU A 216 -2.17 13.31 -14.72
CA LEU A 216 -1.57 13.67 -13.43
C LEU A 216 -0.78 12.49 -12.84
N MET A 217 -1.29 11.27 -13.00
CA MET A 217 -0.60 10.08 -12.51
C MET A 217 0.70 9.83 -13.26
N ARG A 218 0.73 10.09 -14.58
CA ARG A 218 1.96 10.00 -15.37
C ARG A 218 2.98 11.08 -14.99
N GLU A 219 2.52 12.27 -14.63
CA GLU A 219 3.39 13.34 -14.11
C GLU A 219 3.97 12.97 -12.75
N LEU A 220 3.16 12.38 -11.86
CA LEU A 220 3.56 11.93 -10.54
C LEU A 220 4.47 10.70 -10.58
N GLY A 221 4.17 9.71 -11.41
CA GLY A 221 4.87 8.43 -11.49
C GLY A 221 6.30 8.52 -12.02
N GLY A 222 6.66 9.64 -12.65
CA GLY A 222 7.96 9.82 -13.30
C GLY A 222 8.15 8.94 -14.53
N ALA A 223 9.20 9.23 -15.31
CA ALA A 223 9.63 8.32 -16.38
C ALA A 223 10.18 7.01 -15.77
N LYS A 224 10.35 5.95 -16.57
CA LYS A 224 10.83 4.62 -16.15
C LYS A 224 12.19 4.59 -15.39
N VAL A 225 12.86 5.72 -15.22
CA VAL A 225 14.09 5.88 -14.42
C VAL A 225 13.69 6.16 -12.97
N ALA A 226 14.29 5.46 -12.01
CA ALA A 226 14.05 5.66 -10.58
C ALA A 226 14.53 7.06 -10.13
N ILE A 227 13.67 8.06 -10.33
CA ILE A 227 13.86 9.42 -9.83
C ILE A 227 13.19 9.47 -8.45
N SER A 228 13.92 10.03 -7.47
CA SER A 228 13.40 10.34 -6.14
C SER A 228 12.26 11.36 -6.25
N ASP A 229 11.22 11.19 -5.44
CA ASP A 229 10.12 12.15 -5.34
C ASP A 229 10.45 13.41 -4.53
N ASN A 230 11.58 13.38 -3.80
CA ASN A 230 12.20 14.52 -3.12
C ASN A 230 13.18 15.25 -4.04
#